data_AF-A0ABD7CF86-F1
#
_entry.id   AF-A0ABD7CF86-F1
#
_cell.length_a   1.000
_cell.length_b   1.000
_cell.length_c   1.000
_cell.angle_alpha   90.00
_cell.angle_beta   90.00
_cell.angle_gamma   90.00
#
_symmetry.space_group_name_H-M   'P 1'
#
loop_
_entity.id
_entity.type
_entity.pdbx_description
1 polymer ?
#
loop_
_entity_poly.entity_id
_entity_poly.type
_entity_poly.pdbx_seq_one_letter_code
_entity_poly.pdbx_strand_id
1 'polypeptide(L)' 'MGKSYSQRSNDQRSNTKNPNNPAYKKAMDNRANQLNPNNPAYKKAMDNRANQLNPTTLDTRVNKK' A
#
# COMPACT_ATOMS: atom_id res chain seq x y z
N MET A 1 -5.04 -20.68 -23.34
CA MET A 1 -5.39 -20.32 -21.95
C MET A 1 -4.34 -20.88 -21.00
N GLY A 2 -3.35 -20.06 -20.61
CA GLY A 2 -2.31 -20.46 -19.66
C GLY A 2 -2.92 -20.57 -18.26
N LYS A 3 -2.92 -21.78 -17.69
CA LYS A 3 -3.36 -22.01 -16.32
C LYS A 3 -2.42 -21.24 -15.40
N SER A 4 -2.85 -20.04 -15.00
CA SER A 4 -2.29 -19.33 -13.87
C SER A 4 -2.52 -20.25 -12.67
N TYR A 5 -1.53 -21.07 -12.35
CA TYR A 5 -1.42 -21.73 -11.06
C TYR A 5 -1.29 -20.59 -10.06
N SER A 6 -2.43 -20.01 -9.68
CA SER A 6 -2.58 -19.20 -8.48
C SER A 6 -1.76 -19.92 -7.43
N GLN A 7 -0.65 -19.28 -7.05
CA GLN A 7 0.35 -19.85 -6.15
C GLN A 7 -0.38 -20.66 -5.09
N ARG A 8 -0.11 -21.96 -5.01
CA ARG A 8 -0.95 -22.90 -4.25
C ARG A 8 -1.17 -22.27 -2.88
N SER A 9 -2.38 -22.33 -2.31
CA SER A 9 -2.70 -21.65 -1.05
C SER A 9 -1.63 -21.82 0.04
N ASN A 10 -0.95 -22.98 0.03
CA ASN A 10 0.18 -23.31 0.89
C ASN A 10 1.46 -22.49 0.61
N ASP A 11 1.76 -22.16 -0.64
CA ASP A 11 2.90 -21.33 -1.05
C ASP A 11 2.68 -19.87 -0.61
N GLN A 12 1.45 -19.36 -0.78
CA GLN A 12 1.05 -18.03 -0.31
C GLN A 12 1.14 -17.94 1.22
N ARG A 13 0.66 -18.98 1.91
CA ARG A 13 0.70 -19.06 3.38
C ARG A 13 2.12 -19.18 3.92
N SER A 14 2.97 -19.95 3.23
CA SER A 14 4.38 -20.11 3.58
C SER A 14 5.15 -18.79 3.39
N ASN A 15 4.91 -18.07 2.30
CA ASN A 15 5.55 -16.77 2.06
C ASN A 15 5.17 -15.70 3.10
N THR A 16 3.96 -15.78 3.65
CA THR A 16 3.42 -14.80 4.62
C THR A 16 3.68 -15.14 6.07
N LYS A 17 4.04 -16.38 6.40
CA LYS A 17 4.25 -16.82 7.80
C LYS A 17 5.63 -17.39 8.10
N ASN A 18 6.49 -17.55 7.09
CA ASN A 18 7.85 -18.01 7.30
C ASN A 18 8.79 -16.80 7.53
N PRO A 19 9.32 -16.59 8.75
CA PRO A 19 10.20 -15.46 9.05
C PRO A 19 11.55 -15.51 8.32
N ASN A 20 11.97 -16.69 7.83
CA ASN A 20 13.19 -16.87 7.03
C ASN A 20 12.96 -16.60 5.54
N ASN A 21 11.72 -16.30 5.12
CA ASN A 21 11.43 -15.95 3.75
C ASN A 21 11.69 -14.45 3.50
N PRO A 22 12.45 -14.07 2.47
CA PRO A 22 12.69 -12.65 2.14
C PRO A 22 11.40 -11.86 1.86
N ALA A 23 10.36 -12.50 1.34
CA ALA A 23 9.06 -11.86 1.13
C ALA A 23 8.38 -11.45 2.45
N TYR A 24 8.54 -12.25 3.52
CA TYR A 24 8.02 -11.94 4.85
C TYR A 24 8.67 -10.67 5.41
N LYS A 25 10.00 -10.56 5.31
CA LYS A 25 10.74 -9.38 5.77
C LYS A 25 10.30 -8.12 5.03
N LYS A 26 10.25 -8.17 3.69
CA LYS A 26 9.75 -7.05 2.87
C LYS A 26 8.32 -6.64 3.24
N ALA A 27 7.44 -7.61 3.52
CA ALA A 27 6.07 -7.34 3.95
C ALA A 27 6.02 -6.64 5.32
N MET A 28 6.87 -7.05 6.26
CA MET A 28 6.98 -6.40 7.58
C MET A 28 7.53 -4.98 7.47
N ASP A 29 8.58 -4.76 6.67
CA ASP A 29 9.16 -3.44 6.45
C ASP A 29 8.16 -2.49 5.80
N ASN A 30 7.42 -2.97 4.80
CA ASN A 30 6.34 -2.22 4.17
C ASN A 30 5.26 -1.84 5.18
N ARG A 31 4.84 -2.77 6.04
CA ARG A 31 3.87 -2.51 7.10
C ARG A 31 4.39 -1.49 8.11
N ALA A 32 5.65 -1.59 8.51
CA ALA A 32 6.28 -0.63 9.41
C ALA A 32 6.29 0.77 8.78
N ASN A 33 6.68 0.89 7.51
CA ASN A 33 6.67 2.15 6.78
C ASN A 33 5.26 2.75 6.63
N GLN A 34 4.24 1.91 6.46
CA GLN A 34 2.83 2.32 6.40
C GLN A 34 2.23 2.72 7.74
N LEU A 35 2.84 2.36 8.87
CA LEU A 35 2.33 2.67 10.21
C LEU A 35 3.24 3.63 10.99
N ASN A 36 4.41 3.95 10.47
CA ASN A 36 5.35 4.87 11.09
C ASN A 36 4.98 6.31 10.75
N PRO A 37 4.46 7.11 11.70
CA PRO A 37 4.06 8.49 11.45
C PRO A 37 5.24 9.42 11.13
N ASN A 38 6.47 9.01 11.43
CA ASN A 38 7.69 9.73 11.09
C ASN A 38 8.22 9.38 9.70
N ASN A 39 7.63 8.38 9.01
CA ASN A 39 8.01 8.06 7.64
C ASN A 39 7.38 9.08 6.66
N PRO A 40 8.16 9.73 5.77
CA PRO A 40 7.61 10.66 4.77
C PRO A 40 6.51 10.05 3.88
N ALA A 41 6.61 8.75 3.56
CA ALA A 41 5.60 8.05 2.78
C ALA A 41 4.26 7.92 3.53
N TYR A 42 4.29 7.80 4.86
CA TYR A 42 3.08 7.80 5.69
C TYR A 42 2.34 9.13 5.60
N LYS A 43 3.06 10.25 5.71
CA LYS A 43 2.48 11.60 5.61
C LYS A 43 1.81 11.81 4.25
N LYS A 44 2.51 11.52 3.16
CA LYS A 44 1.95 11.60 1.80
C LYS A 44 0.69 10.74 1.63
N ALA A 45 0.67 9.54 2.21
CA ALA A 45 -0.51 8.68 2.17
C ALA A 45 -1.69 9.26 2.96
N MET A 46 -1.43 9.89 4.11
CA MET A 46 -2.46 10.56 4.92
C MET A 46 -3.02 11.80 4.22
N ASP A 47 -2.18 12.62 3.58
CA ASP A 47 -2.63 13.79 2.82
C ASP A 47 -3.52 13.36 1.64
N ASN A 48 -3.11 12.32 0.92
CA ASN A 48 -3.92 11.73 -0.15
C ASN A 48 -5.25 11.19 0.38
N ARG A 49 -5.26 10.55 1.55
CA ARG A 49 -6.48 10.05 2.20
C ARG A 49 -7.39 11.20 2.64
N ALA A 50 -6.83 12.29 3.16
CA ALA A 50 -7.59 13.48 3.55
C ALA A 50 -8.28 14.12 2.32
N ASN A 51 -7.58 14.20 1.19
CA ASN A 51 -8.13 14.69 -0.08
C ASN A 51 -9.25 13.80 -0.63
N GLN A 52 -9.24 12.50 -0.34
CA GLN A 52 -10.31 11.56 -0.71
C GLN A 52 -11.53 11.66 0.22
N LEU A 53 -11.32 11.98 1.49
CA LEU A 53 -12.39 12.10 2.49
C LEU A 53 -13.04 13.49 2.52
N ASN A 54 -12.43 14.49 1.87
CA ASN A 54 -13.02 15.80 1.66
C ASN A 54 -12.93 16.22 0.18
N PRO A 55 -13.86 15.77 -0.68
CA PRO A 55 -13.85 16.10 -2.12
C PRO A 55 -14.15 17.58 -2.43
N THR A 56 -14.40 18.44 -1.44
CA THR A 56 -14.95 19.80 -1.66
C THR A 56 -13.95 20.85 -2.14
N THR A 57 -12.70 20.50 -2.46
CA THR A 57 -11.70 21.47 -2.95
C THR A 57 -11.18 21.21 -4.37
N LEU A 58 -11.77 20.29 -5.13
CA LEU A 58 -11.39 20.05 -6.54
C LEU A 58 -11.95 21.08 -7.54
N ASP A 59 -12.79 22.02 -7.12
CA ASP A 59 -13.32 23.10 -7.97
C ASP A 59 -12.50 24.39 -7.85
N THR A 60 -11.27 24.41 -8.38
CA THR A 60 -10.60 25.70 -8.70
C THR A 60 -9.65 25.64 -9.91
N ARG A 61 -9.59 24.51 -10.66
CA ARG A 61 -8.68 24.39 -11.82
C ARG A 61 -9.35 24.48 -13.20
N VAL A 62 -10.54 25.08 -13.31
CA VAL A 62 -11.21 25.28 -14.62
C VAL A 62 -11.45 26.76 -14.99
N ASN A 63 -11.10 27.73 -14.14
CA ASN A 63 -11.21 29.15 -14.49
C ASN A 63 -9.87 29.88 -14.31
N LYS A 64 -8.97 29.71 -15.28
CA LYS A 64 -7.96 30.72 -15.60
C LYS A 64 -8.16 31.10 -17.06
N LYS A 65 -8.42 32.40 -17.24
CA LYS A 65 -8.77 33.14 -18.48
C LYS A 65 -8.05 32.67 -19.73
#